data_AF-A0A8T5RF82-F1
#
_entry.id   AF-A0A8T5RF82-F1
#
_cell.length_a   1.000
_cell.length_b   1.000
_cell.length_c   1.000
_cell.angle_alpha   90.00
_cell.angle_beta   90.00
_cell.angle_gamma   90.00
#
_symmetry.space_group_name_H-M   'P 1'
#
loop_
_entity.id
_entity.type
_entity.pdbx_description
1 polymer ?
#
loop_
_entity_poly.entity_id
_entity_poly.type
_entity_poly.pdbx_seq_one_letter_code
_entity_poly.pdbx_strand_id
1 'polypeptide(L)'
;TNYARLHLWKMINRCYKWSIDVYYVDTDSIVIEKKDLIRFKKYLNDDILGKWKIETTFKEFQAIDSKEYYCIIENKKQENEFLVKLKGIKKENLKDFDDIKEFYREGVLQNLIASPLYCLYRHRSFNTIFIMKKNKVSYYDKREILKDLTTKPYEVLTESIVKMNSDKIKGIIKLM
;
A
#
# COMPACT_ATOMS: atom_id res chain seq x y z
N THR A 1 9.92 8.46 14.59
CA THR A 1 8.76 8.28 13.69
C THR A 1 8.14 9.60 13.23
N ASN A 2 7.91 10.59 14.11
CA ASN A 2 7.28 11.88 13.72
C ASN A 2 8.07 12.66 12.65
N TYR A 3 9.39 12.77 12.78
CA TYR A 3 10.22 13.45 11.78
C TYR A 3 10.16 12.80 10.40
N ALA A 4 10.11 11.46 10.33
CA ALA A 4 9.96 10.73 9.07
C ALA A 4 8.62 11.07 8.39
N ARG A 5 7.51 11.12 9.16
CA ARG A 5 6.20 11.54 8.64
C ARG A 5 6.21 12.97 8.14
N LEU A 6 6.86 13.88 8.87
CA LEU A 6 7.01 15.27 8.44
C LEU A 6 7.84 15.37 7.15
N HIS A 7 8.90 14.58 7.01
CA HIS A 7 9.74 14.55 5.82
C HIS A 7 8.94 14.07 4.59
N LEU A 8 8.19 12.98 4.74
CA LEU A 8 7.27 12.48 3.73
C LEU A 8 6.22 13.54 3.35
N TRP A 9 5.58 14.18 4.34
CA TRP A 9 4.57 15.22 4.10
C TRP A 9 5.15 16.42 3.34
N LYS A 10 6.37 16.85 3.67
CA LYS A 10 7.08 17.91 2.92
C LYS A 10 7.27 17.52 1.46
N MET A 11 7.51 16.25 1.16
CA MET A 11 7.63 15.78 -0.22
C MET A 11 6.28 15.75 -0.93
N ILE A 12 5.24 15.22 -0.29
CA ILE A 12 3.86 15.21 -0.83
C ILE A 12 3.39 16.63 -1.15
N ASN A 13 3.58 17.58 -0.23
CA ASN A 13 3.22 18.98 -0.45
C ASN A 13 4.00 19.60 -1.61
N ARG A 14 5.25 19.16 -1.84
CA ARG A 14 6.04 19.59 -2.99
C ARG A 14 5.50 19.01 -4.30
N CYS A 15 5.03 17.76 -4.32
CA CYS A 15 4.32 17.18 -5.46
C CYS A 15 3.12 18.05 -5.85
N TYR A 16 2.28 18.41 -4.87
CA TYR A 16 1.10 19.23 -5.12
C TYR A 16 1.44 20.63 -5.64
N LYS A 17 2.49 21.27 -5.11
CA LYS A 17 3.01 22.54 -5.65
C LYS A 17 3.50 22.45 -7.09
N TRP A 18 3.87 21.25 -7.53
CA TRP A 18 4.30 20.98 -8.89
C TRP A 18 3.18 20.40 -9.77
N SER A 19 1.95 20.34 -9.26
CA SER A 19 0.81 19.71 -9.96
C SER A 19 1.11 18.26 -10.36
N ILE A 20 1.78 17.52 -9.46
CA ILE A 20 2.04 16.08 -9.60
C ILE A 20 1.05 15.33 -8.71
N ASP A 21 0.30 14.44 -9.31
CA ASP A 21 -0.61 13.56 -8.59
C ASP A 21 0.18 12.49 -7.80
N VAL A 22 -0.18 12.32 -6.53
CA VAL A 22 0.35 11.26 -5.67
C VAL A 22 -0.70 10.17 -5.55
N TYR A 23 -0.45 9.02 -6.18
CA TYR A 23 -1.42 7.92 -6.27
C TYR A 23 -1.50 7.08 -5.00
N TYR A 24 -0.40 6.99 -4.25
CA TYR A 24 -0.33 6.15 -3.07
C TYR A 24 0.86 6.56 -2.20
N VAL A 25 0.74 6.30 -0.90
CA VAL A 25 1.75 6.62 0.11
C VAL A 25 1.80 5.51 1.16
N ASP A 26 2.99 5.02 1.48
CA ASP A 26 3.20 4.08 2.60
C ASP A 26 4.53 4.35 3.30
N THR A 27 4.45 4.86 4.53
CA THR A 27 5.56 5.07 5.49
C THR A 27 6.68 5.99 5.01
N ASP A 28 7.42 5.59 3.99
CA ASP A 28 8.60 6.20 3.41
C ASP A 28 8.55 6.20 1.87
N SER A 29 7.45 5.76 1.26
CA SER A 29 7.29 5.64 -0.20
C SER A 29 6.10 6.45 -0.73
N ILE A 30 6.24 6.92 -1.97
CA ILE A 30 5.20 7.61 -2.75
C ILE A 30 5.12 7.00 -4.16
N VAL A 31 3.90 6.86 -4.70
CA VAL A 31 3.67 6.47 -6.10
C VAL A 31 3.27 7.71 -6.89
N ILE A 32 3.96 7.96 -8.01
CA ILE A 32 3.65 9.05 -8.94
C ILE A 32 3.70 8.54 -10.39
N GLU A 33 3.32 9.39 -11.36
CA GLU A 33 3.47 9.07 -12.78
C GLU A 33 4.95 9.05 -13.17
N LYS A 34 5.35 8.11 -14.03
CA LYS A 34 6.76 7.95 -14.44
C LYS A 34 7.35 9.21 -15.09
N LYS A 35 6.53 9.95 -15.84
CA LYS A 35 6.94 11.19 -16.52
C LYS A 35 7.41 12.27 -15.52
N ASP A 36 6.88 12.25 -14.31
CA ASP A 36 7.15 13.26 -13.29
C ASP A 36 8.42 12.98 -12.49
N LEU A 37 8.99 11.77 -12.60
CA LEU A 37 10.27 11.39 -11.98
C LEU A 37 11.40 12.37 -12.34
N ILE A 38 11.35 12.97 -13.53
CA ILE A 38 12.37 13.95 -13.97
C ILE A 38 12.47 15.16 -13.02
N ARG A 39 11.37 15.54 -12.37
CA ARG A 39 11.31 16.67 -11.42
C ARG A 39 11.99 16.34 -10.09
N PHE A 40 12.20 15.06 -9.81
CA PHE A 40 12.83 14.57 -8.58
C PHE A 40 14.35 14.42 -8.71
N LYS A 41 14.97 14.65 -9.88
CA LYS A 41 16.41 14.45 -10.11
C LYS A 41 17.34 15.03 -9.01
N LYS A 42 17.00 16.18 -8.42
CA LYS A 42 17.80 16.82 -7.34
C LYS A 42 17.62 16.17 -5.95
N TYR A 43 16.57 15.38 -5.78
CA TYR A 43 16.20 14.69 -4.55
C TYR A 43 16.53 13.20 -4.60
N LEU A 44 16.76 12.68 -5.80
CA LEU A 44 17.13 11.30 -6.05
C LEU A 44 18.62 11.08 -5.85
N ASN A 45 18.98 10.16 -4.97
CA ASN A 45 20.33 9.63 -4.83
C ASN A 45 20.25 8.28 -4.11
N ASP A 46 20.76 7.23 -4.77
CA ASP A 46 20.63 5.84 -4.32
C ASP A 46 21.69 5.44 -3.28
N ASP A 47 22.68 6.30 -3.03
CA ASP A 47 23.83 6.04 -2.16
C ASP A 47 23.83 6.91 -0.89
N ILE A 48 22.95 7.92 -0.80
CA ILE A 48 22.92 8.88 0.32
C ILE A 48 21.71 8.63 1.23
N LEU A 49 21.98 8.40 2.51
CA LEU A 49 20.96 8.27 3.55
C LEU A 49 20.07 9.53 3.63
N GLY A 50 18.75 9.35 3.74
CA GLY A 50 17.78 10.44 3.80
C GLY A 50 17.45 11.06 2.43
N LYS A 51 18.04 10.56 1.34
CA LYS A 51 17.61 10.89 -0.03
C LYS A 51 16.60 9.89 -0.53
N TRP A 52 15.87 10.30 -1.57
CA TRP A 52 14.89 9.46 -2.22
C TRP A 52 15.60 8.61 -3.28
N LYS A 53 15.09 7.42 -3.56
CA LYS A 53 15.51 6.58 -4.69
C LYS A 53 14.31 6.10 -5.48
N ILE A 54 14.52 5.80 -6.75
CA ILE A 54 13.51 5.13 -7.56
C ILE A 54 13.62 3.63 -7.23
N GLU A 55 12.66 3.10 -6.48
CA GLU A 55 12.71 1.68 -6.06
C GLU A 55 12.25 0.77 -7.20
N THR A 56 11.17 1.14 -7.90
CA THR A 56 10.58 0.33 -8.97
C THR A 56 9.72 1.17 -9.91
N THR A 57 9.69 0.78 -11.19
CA THR A 57 8.77 1.31 -12.20
C THR A 57 7.73 0.26 -12.57
N PHE A 58 6.50 0.69 -12.79
CA PHE A 58 5.35 -0.17 -13.06
C PHE A 58 4.73 0.19 -14.40
N LYS A 59 4.45 -0.82 -15.20
CA LYS A 59 3.58 -0.68 -16.36
C LYS A 59 2.17 -0.34 -15.90
N GLU A 60 1.69 -1.04 -14.87
CA GLU A 60 0.37 -0.85 -14.26
C GLU A 60 0.49 -0.84 -12.74
N PHE A 61 -0.24 0.05 -12.08
CA PHE A 61 -0.34 0.07 -10.62
C PHE A 61 -1.75 0.52 -10.21
N GLN A 62 -2.35 -0.25 -9.32
CA GLN A 62 -3.64 0.05 -8.72
C GLN A 62 -3.55 -0.18 -7.21
N ALA A 63 -3.78 0.90 -6.46
CA ALA A 63 -4.05 0.81 -5.04
C ALA A 63 -5.53 0.57 -4.82
N ILE A 64 -5.86 -0.40 -3.98
CA ILE A 64 -7.24 -0.69 -3.57
C ILE A 64 -7.48 -0.06 -2.20
N ASP A 65 -6.54 -0.23 -1.27
CA ASP A 65 -6.58 0.41 0.05
C ASP A 65 -5.16 0.57 0.64
N SER A 66 -5.09 1.05 1.88
CA SER A 66 -3.85 1.14 2.65
C SER A 66 -3.17 -0.23 2.77
N LYS A 67 -1.94 -0.32 2.24
CA LYS A 67 -1.09 -1.53 2.19
C LYS A 67 -1.66 -2.65 1.33
N GLU A 68 -2.51 -2.27 0.36
CA GLU A 68 -3.21 -3.19 -0.51
C GLU A 68 -3.22 -2.68 -1.94
N TYR A 69 -2.37 -3.27 -2.77
CA TYR A 69 -2.22 -2.89 -4.17
C TYR A 69 -1.72 -4.06 -4.99
N TYR A 70 -1.96 -3.97 -6.29
CA TYR A 70 -1.32 -4.83 -7.28
C TYR A 70 -0.63 -3.98 -8.34
N CYS A 71 0.41 -4.54 -8.92
CA CYS A 71 1.15 -3.89 -9.98
C CYS A 71 1.79 -4.89 -10.94
N ILE A 72 2.06 -4.40 -12.14
CA ILE A 72 2.86 -5.09 -13.15
C ILE A 72 4.19 -4.32 -13.23
N ILE A 73 5.26 -4.94 -12.76
CA ILE A 73 6.60 -4.34 -12.74
C ILE A 73 7.11 -4.27 -14.19
N GLU A 74 7.58 -3.09 -14.58
CA GLU A 74 8.22 -2.89 -15.87
C GLU A 74 9.64 -3.45 -15.80
N ASN A 75 9.87 -4.61 -16.44
CA ASN A 75 11.19 -5.22 -16.52
C ASN A 75 11.72 -5.13 -17.96
N LYS A 76 12.90 -4.54 -18.15
CA LYS A 76 13.46 -4.30 -19.50
C LYS A 76 14.00 -5.57 -20.18
N LYS A 77 14.25 -6.63 -19.41
CA LYS A 77 14.99 -7.84 -19.88
C LYS A 77 14.22 -9.15 -19.74
N GLN A 78 13.06 -9.15 -19.09
CA GLN A 78 12.27 -10.35 -18.78
C GLN A 78 10.79 -10.04 -18.98
N GLU A 79 9.95 -11.08 -18.96
CA GLU A 79 8.50 -10.89 -18.86
C GLU A 79 8.15 -10.03 -17.64
N ASN A 80 7.12 -9.20 -17.78
CA ASN A 80 6.70 -8.31 -16.70
C ASN A 80 6.25 -9.14 -15.49
N GLU A 81 6.75 -8.82 -14.31
CA GLU A 81 6.39 -9.52 -13.07
C GLU A 81 5.09 -8.94 -12.50
N PHE A 82 4.10 -9.79 -12.25
CA PHE A 82 2.92 -9.41 -11.48
C PHE A 82 3.24 -9.47 -9.99
N LEU A 83 3.03 -8.36 -9.28
CA LEU A 83 3.24 -8.24 -7.85
C LEU A 83 1.95 -7.84 -7.15
N VAL A 84 1.58 -8.60 -6.14
CA VAL A 84 0.48 -8.30 -5.24
C VAL A 84 1.00 -8.05 -3.83
N LYS A 85 0.55 -6.96 -3.22
CA LYS A 85 0.73 -6.71 -1.79
C LYS A 85 -0.64 -6.63 -1.14
N LEU A 86 -0.97 -7.61 -0.31
CA LEU A 86 -2.15 -7.58 0.57
C LEU A 86 -1.70 -7.75 2.02
N LYS A 87 -2.11 -6.81 2.88
CA LYS A 87 -1.63 -6.77 4.26
C LYS A 87 -2.04 -8.02 5.04
N GLY A 88 -1.03 -8.73 5.54
CA GLY A 88 -1.22 -9.95 6.31
C GLY A 88 -1.72 -11.11 5.47
N ILE A 89 -1.37 -11.15 4.19
CA ILE A 89 -1.44 -12.34 3.33
C ILE A 89 -0.04 -12.56 2.77
N LYS A 90 0.41 -13.82 2.71
CA LYS A 90 1.69 -14.17 2.12
C LYS A 90 1.61 -14.10 0.60
N LYS A 91 2.67 -13.62 -0.05
CA LYS A 91 2.76 -13.50 -1.53
C LYS A 91 2.54 -14.85 -2.22
N GLU A 92 2.97 -15.95 -1.60
CA GLU A 92 2.79 -17.33 -2.10
C GLU A 92 1.32 -17.71 -2.38
N ASN A 93 0.38 -17.08 -1.68
CA ASN A 93 -1.06 -17.35 -1.79
C ASN A 93 -1.75 -16.47 -2.86
N LEU A 94 -1.01 -15.58 -3.54
CA LEU A 94 -1.55 -14.57 -4.45
C LEU A 94 -0.64 -14.50 -5.69
N LYS A 95 -0.88 -15.40 -6.64
CA LYS A 95 -0.09 -15.55 -7.86
C LYS A 95 -0.66 -14.70 -9.00
N ASP A 96 -1.97 -14.50 -9.03
CA ASP A 96 -2.63 -13.73 -10.08
C ASP A 96 -3.78 -12.85 -9.53
N PHE A 97 -4.47 -12.19 -10.45
CA PHE A 97 -5.56 -11.28 -10.11
C PHE A 97 -6.84 -12.00 -9.69
N ASP A 98 -7.04 -13.26 -10.12
CA ASP A 98 -8.21 -14.04 -9.74
C ASP A 98 -8.10 -14.51 -8.29
N ASP A 99 -6.90 -14.86 -7.81
CA ASP A 99 -6.64 -15.11 -6.38
C ASP A 99 -7.04 -13.92 -5.49
N ILE A 100 -6.81 -12.69 -5.99
CA ILE A 100 -7.23 -11.48 -5.29
C ILE A 100 -8.76 -11.45 -5.22
N LYS A 101 -9.46 -11.64 -6.34
CA LYS A 101 -10.93 -11.63 -6.37
C LYS A 101 -11.52 -12.68 -5.43
N GLU A 102 -10.95 -13.88 -5.44
CA GLU A 102 -11.37 -14.97 -4.57
C GLU A 102 -11.19 -14.58 -3.09
N PHE A 103 -10.04 -13.99 -2.72
CA PHE A 103 -9.85 -13.49 -1.36
C PHE A 103 -10.91 -12.46 -0.93
N TYR A 104 -11.29 -11.53 -1.81
CA TYR A 104 -12.35 -10.55 -1.48
C TYR A 104 -13.74 -11.19 -1.34
N ARG A 105 -14.02 -12.26 -2.10
CA ARG A 105 -15.32 -12.96 -2.06
C ARG A 105 -15.42 -13.91 -0.88
N GLU A 106 -14.38 -14.71 -0.68
CA GLU A 106 -14.44 -15.89 0.18
C GLU A 106 -13.56 -15.78 1.42
N GLY A 107 -12.61 -14.85 1.47
CA GLY A 107 -11.57 -14.79 2.50
C GLY A 107 -10.50 -15.87 2.32
N VAL A 108 -9.47 -15.85 3.16
CA VAL A 108 -8.35 -16.82 3.10
C VAL A 108 -8.14 -17.48 4.46
N LEU A 109 -7.94 -18.80 4.46
CA LEU A 109 -7.54 -19.55 5.65
C LEU A 109 -6.07 -19.28 5.97
N GLN A 110 -5.78 -18.98 7.23
CA GLN A 110 -4.42 -18.71 7.69
C GLN A 110 -4.13 -19.41 9.02
N ASN A 111 -2.91 -19.89 9.13
CA ASN A 111 -2.36 -20.39 10.38
C ASN A 111 -1.96 -19.19 11.25
N LEU A 112 -2.61 -19.06 12.40
CA LEU A 112 -2.25 -18.13 13.46
C LEU A 112 -1.48 -18.89 14.54
N ILE A 113 -0.22 -18.50 14.75
CA ILE A 113 0.54 -18.94 15.93
C ILE A 113 0.03 -18.13 17.11
N ALA A 114 -0.68 -18.78 18.04
CA ALA A 114 -1.28 -18.09 19.17
C ALA A 114 -0.29 -17.96 20.33
N SER A 115 -0.22 -16.76 20.89
CA SER A 115 0.47 -16.55 22.16
C SER A 115 -0.38 -17.06 23.33
N PRO A 116 0.23 -17.39 24.48
CA PRO A 116 -0.51 -17.76 25.69
C PRO A 116 -1.57 -16.71 26.09
N LEU A 117 -1.23 -15.42 25.98
CA LEU A 117 -2.16 -14.32 26.26
C LEU A 117 -3.35 -14.29 25.30
N TYR A 118 -3.14 -14.62 24.02
CA TYR A 118 -4.21 -14.72 23.04
C TYR A 118 -5.21 -15.84 23.41
N CYS A 119 -4.69 -17.01 23.77
CA CYS A 119 -5.52 -18.15 24.20
C CYS A 119 -6.34 -17.81 25.45
N LEU A 120 -5.71 -17.17 26.44
CA LEU A 120 -6.36 -16.72 27.67
C LEU A 120 -7.49 -15.71 27.39
N TYR A 121 -7.20 -14.65 26.61
CA TYR A 121 -8.17 -13.60 26.27
C TYR A 121 -9.38 -14.13 25.50
N ARG A 122 -9.19 -15.17 24.69
CA ARG A 122 -10.25 -15.78 23.87
C ARG A 122 -10.93 -16.98 24.51
N HIS A 123 -10.58 -17.31 25.77
CA HIS A 123 -11.05 -18.52 26.46
C HIS A 123 -10.90 -19.79 25.61
N ARG A 124 -9.74 -19.94 24.96
CA ARG A 124 -9.40 -21.11 24.14
C ARG A 124 -8.33 -21.96 24.83
N SER A 125 -8.30 -23.25 24.50
CA SER A 125 -7.20 -24.12 24.89
C SER A 125 -5.88 -23.58 24.37
N PHE A 126 -4.79 -23.80 25.11
CA PHE A 126 -3.43 -23.41 24.70
C PHE A 126 -2.96 -24.29 23.54
N ASN A 127 -3.44 -23.97 22.33
CA ASN A 127 -2.99 -24.60 21.10
C ASN A 127 -1.87 -23.76 20.49
N THR A 128 -0.87 -24.42 19.91
CA THR A 128 0.25 -23.73 19.24
C THR A 128 -0.19 -23.04 17.94
N ILE A 129 -1.16 -23.63 17.22
CA ILE A 129 -1.63 -23.14 15.92
C ILE A 129 -3.16 -23.17 15.87
N PHE A 130 -3.75 -22.05 15.45
CA PHE A 130 -5.16 -21.95 15.09
C PHE A 130 -5.30 -21.74 13.59
N ILE A 131 -6.27 -22.42 12.96
CA ILE A 131 -6.67 -22.12 11.58
C ILE A 131 -7.80 -21.11 11.65
N MET A 132 -7.58 -19.93 11.08
CA MET A 132 -8.56 -18.85 11.05
C MET A 132 -8.92 -18.50 9.62
N LYS A 133 -10.23 -18.37 9.36
CA LYS A 133 -10.73 -17.78 8.13
C LYS A 133 -10.68 -16.26 8.25
N LYS A 134 -9.73 -15.66 7.54
CA LYS A 134 -9.58 -14.20 7.47
C LYS A 134 -10.40 -13.69 6.30
N ASN A 135 -11.59 -13.20 6.60
CA ASN A 135 -12.39 -12.46 5.64
C ASN A 135 -11.88 -11.02 5.56
N LYS A 136 -12.01 -10.42 4.38
CA LYS A 136 -11.83 -8.98 4.24
C LYS A 136 -13.02 -8.27 4.88
N VAL A 137 -12.79 -7.71 6.06
CA VAL A 137 -13.69 -6.75 6.69
C VAL A 137 -12.94 -5.43 6.80
N SER A 138 -12.60 -4.83 5.65
CA SER A 138 -11.91 -3.54 5.63
C SER A 138 -12.92 -2.45 5.29
N TYR A 139 -13.66 -1.98 6.29
CA TYR A 139 -13.82 -0.54 6.38
C TYR A 139 -12.56 -0.05 7.08
N TYR A 140 -11.56 0.37 6.31
CA TYR A 140 -10.58 1.27 6.88
C TYR A 140 -11.38 2.51 7.30
N ASP A 141 -11.54 2.74 8.60
CA ASP A 141 -12.08 3.99 9.14
C ASP A 141 -11.04 5.07 8.84
N LYS A 142 -11.00 5.53 7.58
CA LYS A 142 -10.22 6.69 7.16
C LYS A 142 -10.87 7.85 7.87
N ARG A 143 -10.10 8.60 8.66
CA ARG A 143 -10.64 9.72 9.43
C ARG A 143 -10.05 11.04 8.94
N GLU A 144 -10.89 12.06 8.82
CA GLU A 144 -10.46 13.44 8.63
C GLU A 144 -9.94 13.97 9.98
N ILE A 145 -8.76 14.57 9.98
CA ILE A 145 -8.23 15.28 11.15
C ILE A 145 -8.85 16.68 11.14
N LEU A 146 -9.61 17.00 12.19
CA LEU A 146 -10.26 18.29 12.37
C LEU A 146 -9.27 19.35 12.86
N LYS A 147 -9.67 20.62 12.81
CA LYS A 147 -8.83 21.76 13.24
C LYS A 147 -8.43 21.70 14.71
N ASP A 148 -9.23 21.04 15.54
CA ASP A 148 -8.98 20.78 16.96
C ASP A 148 -8.15 19.50 17.20
N LEU A 149 -7.62 18.89 16.13
CA LEU A 149 -6.85 17.65 16.12
C LEU A 149 -7.66 16.39 16.51
N THR A 150 -8.97 16.50 16.67
CA THR A 150 -9.84 15.32 16.78
C THR A 150 -10.05 14.69 15.40
N THR A 151 -10.73 13.54 15.34
CA THR A 151 -10.90 12.80 14.08
C THR A 151 -12.35 12.39 13.87
N LYS A 152 -12.89 12.58 12.66
CA LYS A 152 -14.19 12.03 12.24
C LYS A 152 -14.03 11.05 11.06
N PRO A 153 -14.84 9.98 10.96
CA PRO A 153 -14.82 9.10 9.80
C PRO A 153 -15.02 9.86 8.47
N TYR A 154 -14.34 9.45 7.41
CA TYR A 154 -14.64 9.84 6.05
C TYR A 154 -15.91 9.11 5.62
N GLU A 155 -16.93 9.87 5.21
CA GLU A 155 -18.05 9.30 4.49
C GLU A 155 -17.57 8.90 3.09
N VAL A 156 -17.33 7.60 2.92
CA VAL A 156 -17.08 7.04 1.60
C VAL A 156 -18.42 6.97 0.89
N LEU A 157 -18.71 7.95 0.03
CA LEU A 157 -19.78 7.83 -0.95
C LEU A 157 -19.48 6.59 -1.79
N THR A 158 -20.36 5.60 -1.72
CA THR A 158 -20.24 4.25 -2.28
C THR A 158 -19.99 4.20 -3.80
N GLU A 159 -20.09 5.34 -4.49
CA GLU A 159 -20.02 5.43 -5.95
C GLU A 159 -18.63 5.79 -6.50
N SER A 160 -17.67 6.20 -5.67
CA SER A 160 -16.33 6.55 -6.15
C SER A 160 -15.37 5.36 -6.18
N ILE A 161 -15.75 4.26 -6.84
CA ILE A 161 -14.72 3.40 -7.42
C ILE A 161 -14.16 4.21 -8.59
N VAL A 162 -13.12 5.00 -8.31
CA VAL A 162 -12.39 5.74 -9.34
C VAL A 162 -11.86 4.70 -10.32
N LYS A 163 -12.52 4.56 -11.47
CA LYS A 163 -11.96 3.89 -12.65
C LYS A 163 -10.78 4.75 -13.10
N MET A 164 -9.61 4.46 -12.57
CA MET A 164 -8.37 5.02 -13.07
C MET A 164 -8.01 4.30 -14.36
N ASN A 165 -7.95 5.05 -15.46
CA ASN A 165 -7.52 4.54 -16.77
C ASN A 165 -6.18 3.81 -16.64
N SER A 166 -6.13 2.60 -17.19
CA SER A 166 -5.02 1.65 -17.23
C SER A 166 -3.78 2.14 -17.99
N ASP A 167 -3.88 3.28 -18.70
CA ASP A 167 -2.94 3.59 -19.78
C ASP A 167 -1.73 4.42 -19.33
N LYS A 168 -1.51 4.58 -18.02
CA LYS A 168 -0.43 5.43 -17.50
C LYS A 168 0.57 4.64 -16.68
N ILE A 169 1.80 4.58 -17.19
CA ILE A 169 2.98 4.01 -16.53
C ILE A 169 3.29 4.79 -15.25
N LYS A 170 3.38 4.10 -14.11
CA LYS A 170 3.57 4.66 -12.76
C LYS A 170 4.95 4.27 -12.21
N GLY A 171 5.49 5.04 -11.26
CA GLY A 171 6.75 4.72 -10.57
C GLY A 171 6.64 4.94 -9.06
N ILE A 172 7.33 4.11 -8.27
CA ILE A 172 7.49 4.30 -6.81
C ILE A 172 8.82 4.98 -6.55
N ILE A 173 8.75 6.06 -5.78
CA ILE A 173 9.91 6.68 -5.15
C ILE A 173 9.86 6.37 -3.66
N LYS A 174 10.99 5.94 -3.10
CA LYS A 174 11.13 5.60 -1.67
C LYS A 174 12.27 6.36 -1.02
N LEU A 175 12.05 6.83 0.19
CA LEU A 175 13.05 7.47 1.03
C LEU A 175 13.93 6.38 1.66
N MET A 176 15.26 6.56 1.56
CA MET A 176 16.24 5.67 2.20
C MET A 176 16.59 6.11 3.61
#